data_AF-A0A5J6YW08-F1
#
_entry.id   AF-A0A5J6YW08-F1
#
_cell.length_a   1.000
_cell.length_b   1.000
_cell.length_c   1.000
_cell.angle_alpha   90.00
_cell.angle_beta   90.00
_cell.angle_gamma   90.00
#
_symmetry.space_group_name_H-M   'P 1'
#
loop_
_entity.id
_entity.type
_entity.pdbx_description
1 polymer ?
#
loop_
_entity_poly.entity_id
_entity_poly.type
_entity_poly.pdbx_seq_one_letter_code
_entity_poly.pdbx_strand_id
1 'polypeptide(L)'
;MVEQRAAFLSASYGTRAERFRLSSESLAAAPSWAARTWAIVTAWNPAGQQQPETDNLRAGRELLALIASRLHFLGVNGEGEWAEPSVILPGLTLRQAAELGRRFAQAAVLFGVGKRVALVWLEADCTRVERFWARLSDF
;
A
#
# COMPACT_ATOMS: atom_id res chain seq x y z
N MET A 1 3.51 -16.95 -4.38
CA MET A 1 2.55 -16.08 -5.09
C MET A 1 1.11 -16.22 -4.60
N VAL A 2 0.52 -17.43 -4.53
CA VAL A 2 -0.89 -17.60 -4.11
C VAL A 2 -1.15 -17.12 -2.68
N GLU A 3 -0.26 -17.48 -1.73
CA GLU A 3 -0.38 -17.10 -0.33
C GLU A 3 -0.25 -15.58 -0.10
N GLN A 4 0.74 -14.95 -0.73
CA GLN A 4 0.89 -13.49 -0.72
C GLN A 4 -0.33 -12.79 -1.29
N ARG A 5 -0.88 -13.28 -2.41
CA ARG A 5 -2.10 -12.70 -3.00
C ARG A 5 -3.27 -12.77 -2.03
N ALA A 6 -3.48 -13.90 -1.36
CA ALA A 6 -4.52 -14.03 -0.35
C ALA A 6 -4.33 -13.01 0.79
N ALA A 7 -3.10 -12.83 1.28
CA ALA A 7 -2.78 -11.85 2.31
C ALA A 7 -3.12 -10.40 1.88
N PHE A 8 -2.78 -10.00 0.65
CA PHE A 8 -3.14 -8.67 0.13
C PHE A 8 -4.67 -8.49 0.01
N LEU A 9 -5.40 -9.53 -0.39
CA LEU A 9 -6.85 -9.44 -0.54
C LEU A 9 -7.59 -9.44 0.80
N SER A 10 -7.04 -10.08 1.84
CA SER A 10 -7.63 -10.12 3.17
C SER A 10 -7.27 -8.91 4.04
N ALA A 11 -6.20 -8.18 3.72
CA ALA A 11 -5.76 -7.03 4.50
C ALA A 11 -6.65 -5.79 4.33
N SER A 12 -6.58 -4.88 5.29
CA SER A 12 -7.10 -3.52 5.15
C SER A 12 -5.96 -2.50 4.99
N TYR A 13 -6.31 -1.35 4.41
CA TYR A 13 -5.37 -0.31 3.97
C TYR A 13 -5.94 1.07 4.23
N GLY A 14 -5.10 2.09 4.32
CA GLY A 14 -5.53 3.48 4.53
C GLY A 14 -4.98 4.10 5.80
N THR A 15 -5.50 5.25 6.20
CA THR A 15 -5.11 5.93 7.45
C THR A 15 -5.75 5.20 8.64
N ARG A 16 -5.37 5.53 9.88
CA ARG A 16 -6.05 4.95 11.06
C ARG A 16 -7.55 5.26 11.12
N ALA A 17 -7.95 6.43 10.62
CA ALA A 17 -9.34 6.90 10.66
C ALA A 17 -10.19 6.42 9.47
N GLU A 18 -9.56 6.16 8.32
CA GLU A 18 -10.26 5.75 7.11
C GLU A 18 -9.53 4.57 6.45
N ARG A 19 -10.08 3.37 6.66
CA ARG A 19 -9.56 2.14 6.07
C ARG A 19 -10.48 1.61 4.98
N PHE A 20 -9.90 0.83 4.07
CA PHE A 20 -10.62 0.09 3.04
C PHE A 20 -10.02 -1.30 2.84
N ARG A 21 -10.80 -2.18 2.20
CA ARG A 21 -10.36 -3.46 1.66
C ARG A 21 -10.51 -3.48 0.15
N LEU A 22 -9.77 -4.37 -0.51
CA LEU A 22 -9.89 -4.58 -1.96
C LEU A 22 -11.18 -5.35 -2.27
N SER A 23 -11.96 -4.87 -3.23
CA SER A 23 -13.22 -5.48 -3.67
C SER A 23 -13.24 -5.65 -5.20
N SER A 24 -13.89 -6.71 -5.68
CA SER A 24 -14.22 -6.86 -7.11
C SER A 24 -15.38 -5.97 -7.55
N GLU A 25 -16.17 -5.47 -6.60
CA GLU A 25 -17.37 -4.68 -6.86
C GLU A 25 -17.14 -3.19 -6.61
N SER A 26 -17.67 -2.35 -7.51
CA SER A 26 -17.64 -0.90 -7.34
C SER A 26 -18.68 -0.47 -6.31
N LEU A 27 -18.21 -0.07 -5.13
CA LEU A 27 -19.04 0.62 -4.15
C LEU A 27 -18.97 2.15 -4.34
N ALA A 28 -19.90 2.87 -3.71
CA ALA A 28 -20.07 4.29 -3.96
C ALA A 28 -18.94 5.15 -3.35
N ALA A 29 -18.40 4.76 -2.20
CA ALA A 29 -17.50 5.60 -1.41
C ALA A 29 -16.01 5.31 -1.63
N ALA A 30 -15.22 6.37 -1.74
CA ALA A 30 -13.76 6.36 -1.65
C ALA A 30 -13.32 6.93 -0.29
N PRO A 31 -12.13 6.58 0.21
CA PRO A 31 -11.51 7.33 1.30
C PRO A 31 -11.36 8.81 0.92
N SER A 32 -11.52 9.72 1.90
CA SER A 32 -11.50 11.18 1.65
C SER A 32 -10.17 11.67 1.04
N TRP A 33 -9.07 10.99 1.38
CA TRP A 33 -7.72 11.27 0.89
C TRP A 33 -7.46 10.72 -0.54
N ALA A 34 -8.34 9.88 -1.08
CA ALA A 34 -8.13 9.13 -2.33
C ALA A 34 -8.43 9.97 -3.60
N ALA A 35 -8.20 11.28 -3.57
CA ALA A 35 -8.41 12.15 -4.73
C ALA A 35 -7.30 11.96 -5.79
N ARG A 36 -7.68 12.01 -7.08
CA ARG A 36 -6.75 11.83 -8.22
C ARG A 36 -5.94 10.52 -8.07
N THR A 37 -4.66 10.51 -8.46
CA THR A 37 -3.79 9.36 -8.29
C THR A 37 -3.22 9.32 -6.88
N TRP A 38 -2.96 8.12 -6.36
CA TRP A 38 -2.32 7.91 -5.07
C TRP A 38 -1.64 6.55 -5.03
N ALA A 39 -0.72 6.36 -4.09
CA ALA A 39 -0.11 5.06 -3.82
C ALA A 39 0.00 4.78 -2.31
N ILE A 40 -0.10 3.51 -1.93
CA ILE A 40 0.23 3.05 -0.57
C ILE A 40 1.48 2.18 -0.67
N VAL A 41 2.50 2.56 0.09
CA VAL A 41 3.79 1.87 0.13
C VAL A 41 4.19 1.64 1.57
N THR A 42 4.73 0.46 1.87
CA THR A 42 5.43 0.19 3.13
C THR A 42 6.88 -0.17 2.84
N ALA A 43 7.72 -0.02 3.84
CA ALA A 43 9.09 -0.53 3.85
C ALA A 43 9.25 -1.78 4.73
N TRP A 44 8.18 -2.21 5.38
CA TRP A 44 8.19 -3.35 6.29
C TRP A 44 8.06 -4.65 5.53
N ASN A 45 8.61 -5.72 6.12
CA ASN A 45 8.47 -7.10 5.65
C ASN A 45 8.72 -7.25 4.14
N PRO A 46 9.91 -6.87 3.62
CA PRO A 46 10.29 -7.05 2.22
C PRO A 46 9.96 -8.45 1.71
N ALA A 47 9.46 -8.52 0.48
CA ALA A 47 8.89 -9.72 -0.14
C ALA A 47 7.78 -10.41 0.67
N GLY A 48 7.12 -9.71 1.60
CA GLY A 48 6.15 -10.29 2.53
C GLY A 48 6.77 -11.23 3.56
N GLN A 49 8.08 -11.14 3.80
CA GLN A 49 8.79 -11.97 4.76
C GLN A 49 8.97 -11.18 6.06
N GLN A 50 8.55 -11.77 7.18
CA GLN A 50 8.68 -11.14 8.49
C GLN A 50 10.15 -10.83 8.79
N GLN A 51 10.42 -9.57 9.12
CA GLN A 51 11.75 -9.10 9.53
C GLN A 51 11.78 -8.79 11.02
N PRO A 52 12.99 -8.76 11.63
CA PRO A 52 13.17 -8.19 12.95
C PRO A 52 12.60 -6.76 13.02
N GLU A 53 11.94 -6.44 14.13
CA GLU A 53 11.30 -5.13 14.32
C GLU A 53 12.28 -3.97 14.14
N THR A 54 13.52 -4.13 14.61
CA THR A 54 14.59 -3.13 14.47
C THR A 54 14.91 -2.81 13.01
N ASP A 55 14.92 -3.82 12.13
CA ASP A 55 15.18 -3.65 10.70
C ASP A 55 13.99 -2.99 10.00
N ASN A 56 12.77 -3.38 10.35
CA ASN A 56 11.53 -2.75 9.89
C ASN A 56 11.45 -1.27 10.29
N LEU A 57 11.82 -0.94 11.55
CA LEU A 57 11.88 0.43 12.03
C LEU A 57 12.92 1.27 11.27
N ARG A 58 14.10 0.71 10.99
CA ARG A 58 15.13 1.39 10.18
C ARG A 58 14.61 1.66 8.77
N ALA A 59 14.07 0.65 8.09
CA ALA A 59 13.54 0.79 6.73
C ALA A 59 12.37 1.79 6.66
N GLY A 60 11.49 1.81 7.66
CA GLY A 60 10.42 2.80 7.79
C GLY A 60 10.94 4.24 7.92
N ARG A 61 11.99 4.46 8.71
CA ARG A 61 12.63 5.79 8.83
C ARG A 61 13.28 6.23 7.53
N GLU A 62 13.94 5.32 6.82
CA GLU A 62 14.53 5.58 5.50
C GLU A 62 13.46 5.96 4.46
N LEU A 63 12.31 5.28 4.46
CA LEU A 63 11.17 5.64 3.62
C LEU A 63 10.69 7.04 3.92
N LEU A 64 10.44 7.38 5.19
CA LEU A 64 9.99 8.71 5.61
C LEU A 64 11.00 9.80 5.21
N ALA A 65 12.30 9.57 5.42
CA ALA A 65 13.35 10.50 5.02
C ALA A 65 13.35 10.74 3.50
N LEU A 66 13.17 9.68 2.70
CA LEU A 66 13.13 9.77 1.23
C LEU A 66 11.93 10.57 0.71
N ILE A 67 10.81 10.56 1.43
CA ILE A 67 9.58 11.26 1.04
C ILE A 67 9.36 12.56 1.82
N ALA A 68 10.30 13.01 2.65
CA ALA A 68 10.10 14.11 3.60
C ALA A 68 9.61 15.43 2.95
N SER A 69 9.97 15.69 1.69
CA SER A 69 9.53 16.87 0.93
C SER A 69 8.18 16.70 0.22
N ARG A 70 7.55 15.53 0.33
CA ARG A 70 6.28 15.20 -0.32
C ARG A 70 5.14 15.23 0.69
N LEU A 71 3.98 15.71 0.25
CA LEU A 71 2.73 15.48 0.99
C LEU A 71 2.50 13.97 1.11
N HIS A 72 2.25 13.51 2.33
CA HIS A 72 1.95 12.12 2.61
C HIS A 72 1.04 12.01 3.84
N PHE A 73 0.31 10.90 3.91
CA PHE A 73 -0.42 10.51 5.12
C PHE A 73 0.22 9.25 5.71
N LEU A 74 0.16 9.12 7.04
CA LEU A 74 0.52 7.87 7.70
C LEU A 74 -0.60 6.85 7.48
N GLY A 75 -0.22 5.73 6.89
CA GLY A 75 -1.07 4.59 6.64
C GLY A 75 -0.78 3.44 7.58
N VAL A 76 -1.67 2.46 7.54
CA VAL A 76 -1.48 1.14 8.13
C VAL A 76 -1.80 0.09 7.06
N ASN A 77 -1.12 -1.04 7.03
CA ASN A 77 -1.51 -2.20 6.23
C ASN A 77 -1.82 -3.34 7.20
N GLY A 78 -2.89 -4.11 6.96
CA GLY A 78 -3.30 -5.17 7.89
C GLY A 78 -4.06 -4.66 9.12
N GLU A 79 -4.28 -5.55 10.09
CA GLU A 79 -5.10 -5.35 11.28
C GLU A 79 -4.50 -6.10 12.49
N GLY A 80 -4.83 -5.68 13.70
CA GLY A 80 -4.37 -6.33 14.93
C GLY A 80 -2.85 -6.39 15.05
N GLU A 81 -2.32 -7.55 15.42
CA GLU A 81 -0.87 -7.79 15.55
C GLU A 81 -0.13 -7.76 14.20
N TRP A 82 -0.86 -7.89 13.09
CA TRP A 82 -0.33 -7.79 11.74
C TRP A 82 -0.45 -6.38 11.14
N ALA A 83 -0.77 -5.38 11.97
CA ALA A 83 -0.86 -3.99 11.53
C ALA A 83 0.53 -3.37 11.35
N GLU A 84 0.88 -3.09 10.09
CA GLU A 84 2.19 -2.57 9.70
C GLU A 84 2.08 -1.07 9.32
N PRO A 85 3.02 -0.21 9.74
CA PRO A 85 3.11 1.15 9.25
C PRO A 85 3.27 1.23 7.73
N SER A 86 2.57 2.15 7.09
CA SER A 86 2.73 2.46 5.66
C SER A 86 2.62 3.97 5.42
N VAL A 87 2.86 4.41 4.19
CA VAL A 87 2.65 5.80 3.75
C VAL A 87 1.68 5.83 2.59
N ILE A 88 0.79 6.81 2.60
CA ILE A 88 -0.10 7.13 1.50
C ILE A 88 0.44 8.37 0.81
N LEU A 89 0.67 8.27 -0.49
CA LEU A 89 1.36 9.28 -1.29
C LEU A 89 0.45 9.77 -2.41
N PRO A 90 -0.26 10.89 -2.21
CA PRO A 90 -1.08 11.52 -3.25
C PRO A 90 -0.24 12.00 -4.43
N GLY A 91 -0.82 11.97 -5.62
CA GLY A 91 -0.22 12.48 -6.85
C GLY A 91 0.91 11.62 -7.44
N LEU A 92 1.23 10.48 -6.84
CA LEU A 92 2.21 9.57 -7.44
C LEU A 92 1.70 8.98 -8.75
N THR A 93 2.62 8.75 -9.67
CA THR A 93 2.38 7.91 -10.85
C THR A 93 2.59 6.44 -10.51
N LEU A 94 2.02 5.54 -11.32
CA LEU A 94 2.25 4.08 -11.20
C LEU A 94 3.76 3.75 -11.22
N ARG A 95 4.52 4.41 -12.11
CA ARG A 95 5.97 4.19 -12.25
C ARG A 95 6.71 4.56 -10.96
N GLN A 96 6.42 5.73 -10.39
CA GLN A 96 7.05 6.17 -9.13
C GLN A 96 6.67 5.26 -7.96
N ALA A 97 5.41 4.81 -7.90
CA ALA A 97 4.98 3.85 -6.89
C ALA A 97 5.74 2.53 -6.99
N ALA A 98 5.92 2.01 -8.20
CA ALA A 98 6.67 0.78 -8.46
C ALA A 98 8.18 0.94 -8.17
N GLU A 99 8.79 2.06 -8.56
CA GLU A 99 10.18 2.38 -8.23
C GLU A 99 10.40 2.44 -6.72
N LEU A 100 9.49 3.08 -5.99
CA LEU A 100 9.57 3.18 -4.53
C LEU A 100 9.38 1.81 -3.86
N GLY A 101 8.40 1.02 -4.29
CA GLY A 101 8.20 -0.32 -3.76
C GLY A 101 9.39 -1.25 -4.03
N ARG A 102 10.00 -1.19 -5.23
CA ARG A 102 11.21 -1.97 -5.55
C ARG A 102 12.39 -1.58 -4.68
N ARG A 103 12.56 -0.29 -4.39
CA ARG A 103 13.61 0.20 -3.50
C ARG A 103 13.54 -0.42 -2.10
N PHE A 104 12.34 -0.72 -1.61
CA PHE A 104 12.12 -1.39 -0.32
C PHE A 104 11.79 -2.88 -0.46
N ALA A 105 12.16 -3.48 -1.61
CA ALA A 105 11.96 -4.90 -1.92
C ALA A 105 10.52 -5.41 -1.65
N GLN A 106 9.52 -4.56 -1.85
CA GLN A 106 8.12 -4.93 -1.64
C GLN A 106 7.65 -5.90 -2.72
N ALA A 107 6.85 -6.90 -2.34
CA ALA A 107 6.23 -7.82 -3.30
C ALA A 107 5.19 -7.10 -4.17
N ALA A 108 4.48 -6.12 -3.59
CA ALA A 108 3.51 -5.31 -4.29
C ALA A 108 3.32 -3.95 -3.60
N VAL A 109 2.75 -3.00 -4.33
CA VAL A 109 2.22 -1.74 -3.80
C VAL A 109 0.76 -1.57 -4.21
N LEU A 110 0.01 -0.73 -3.51
CA LEU A 110 -1.29 -0.28 -4.01
C LEU A 110 -1.13 1.02 -4.77
N PHE A 111 -1.77 1.10 -5.93
CA PHE A 111 -1.91 2.32 -6.70
C PHE A 111 -3.38 2.59 -6.95
N GLY A 112 -3.84 3.83 -6.83
CA GLY A 112 -5.24 4.13 -7.07
C GLY A 112 -5.48 5.40 -7.85
N VAL A 113 -6.70 5.48 -8.38
CA VAL A 113 -7.27 6.65 -9.06
C VAL A 113 -8.70 6.83 -8.55
N GLY A 114 -8.93 7.79 -7.66
CA GLY A 114 -10.20 7.85 -6.94
C GLY A 114 -10.41 6.57 -6.11
N LYS A 115 -11.58 5.97 -6.26
CA LYS A 115 -11.95 4.66 -5.67
C LYS A 115 -11.38 3.44 -6.38
N ARG A 116 -10.78 3.59 -7.56
CA ARG A 116 -10.20 2.45 -8.31
C ARG A 116 -8.85 2.13 -7.70
N VAL A 117 -8.60 0.86 -7.41
CA VAL A 117 -7.35 0.40 -6.81
C VAL A 117 -6.72 -0.66 -7.70
N ALA A 118 -5.41 -0.63 -7.80
CA ALA A 118 -4.58 -1.60 -8.46
C ALA A 118 -3.65 -2.21 -7.43
N LEU A 119 -3.64 -3.54 -7.32
CA LEU A 119 -2.56 -4.28 -6.69
C LEU A 119 -1.45 -4.45 -7.74
N VAL A 120 -0.31 -3.84 -7.49
CA VAL A 120 0.79 -3.70 -8.43
C VAL A 120 1.94 -4.60 -7.97
N TRP A 121 2.03 -5.79 -8.54
CA TRP A 121 3.08 -6.77 -8.23
C TRP A 121 4.42 -6.34 -8.83
N LEU A 122 5.47 -6.38 -8.03
CA LEU A 122 6.81 -5.92 -8.36
C LEU A 122 7.71 -7.12 -8.63
N GLU A 123 7.49 -7.74 -9.79
CA GLU A 123 8.31 -8.83 -10.29
C GLU A 123 9.65 -8.26 -10.82
N ALA A 124 10.66 -9.13 -10.96
CA ALA A 124 12.03 -8.71 -11.29
C ALA A 124 12.10 -7.90 -12.60
N ASP A 125 11.41 -8.37 -13.63
CA ASP A 125 11.52 -7.82 -14.99
C ASP A 125 10.26 -7.09 -15.46
N CYS A 126 9.17 -7.18 -14.70
CA CYS A 126 7.90 -6.62 -15.11
C CYS A 126 7.04 -6.15 -13.93
N THR A 127 5.89 -5.59 -14.24
CA THR A 127 4.87 -5.22 -13.26
C THR A 127 3.56 -5.84 -13.68
N ARG A 128 3.00 -6.69 -12.83
CA ARG A 128 1.67 -7.29 -13.04
C ARG A 128 0.64 -6.51 -12.24
N VAL A 129 -0.48 -6.18 -12.87
CA VAL A 129 -1.52 -5.32 -12.29
C VAL A 129 -2.83 -6.09 -12.16
N GLU A 130 -3.36 -6.16 -10.94
CA GLU A 130 -4.72 -6.64 -10.67
C GLU A 130 -5.60 -5.48 -10.23
N ARG A 131 -6.83 -5.40 -10.75
CA ARG A 131 -7.71 -4.23 -10.56
C ARG A 131 -8.86 -4.55 -9.61
N PHE A 132 -9.12 -3.61 -8.72
CA PHE A 132 -10.09 -3.67 -7.65
C PHE A 132 -10.75 -2.30 -7.44
N TRP A 133 -11.67 -2.27 -6.50
CA TRP A 133 -12.27 -1.06 -5.95
C TRP A 133 -11.99 -1.00 -4.46
N ALA A 134 -11.87 0.21 -3.92
CA ALA A 134 -11.82 0.42 -2.49
C ALA A 134 -13.23 0.20 -1.91
N ARG A 135 -13.37 -0.74 -0.96
CA ARG A 135 -14.54 -0.86 -0.10
C ARG A 135 -14.16 -0.31 1.27
N LEU A 136 -14.74 0.82 1.67
CA LEU A 136 -14.58 1.33 3.03
C LEU A 136 -14.97 0.25 4.05
N SER A 137 -14.18 0.14 5.09
CA SER A 137 -14.49 -0.71 6.24
C SER A 137 -15.06 0.16 7.34
N ASP A 138 -16.22 -0.22 7.86
CA ASP A 138 -16.76 0.36 9.08
C ASP A 138 -15.91 -0.15 10.26
N PHE A 139 -15.43 0.74 11.12
CA PHE A 139 -14.77 0.41 12.39
C PHE A 139 -15.64 0.85 13.55
#